data_AF-A0A445A177-F1
#
_entry.id   AF-A0A445A177-F1
#
_cell.length_a   1.000
_cell.length_b   1.000
_cell.length_c   1.000
_cell.angle_alpha   90.00
_cell.angle_beta   90.00
_cell.angle_gamma   90.00
#
_symmetry.space_group_name_H-M   'P 1'
#
loop_
_entity.id
_entity.type
_entity.pdbx_description
1 polymer ?
#
loop_
_entity_poly.entity_id
_entity_poly.type
_entity_poly.pdbx_seq_one_letter_code
_entity_poly.pdbx_strand_id
1 'polypeptide(L)'
;MEVNHVMNPTFPLDAFLFKIISELLTADKIDNSELFDMIGEMVGKHDPRELVTSKGKEIKWLVVVLQDLENNRINCTLFGEMVDEILPHLEDGRLEPFIVVIQYFKAIRWNGMHF
;
A
#
# COMPACT_ATOMS: atom_id res chain seq x y z
N MET A 1 9.44 -34.47 -4.64
CA MET A 1 8.76 -34.25 -3.35
C MET A 1 7.37 -33.79 -3.69
N GLU A 2 6.36 -34.53 -3.24
CA GLU A 2 4.94 -34.20 -3.45
C GLU A 2 4.48 -33.38 -2.25
N VAL A 3 3.99 -32.16 -2.47
CA VAL A 3 3.45 -31.31 -1.43
C VAL A 3 1.98 -31.66 -1.25
N ASN A 4 1.64 -32.33 -0.15
CA ASN A 4 0.25 -32.62 0.20
C ASN A 4 -0.32 -31.42 0.97
N HIS A 5 -1.26 -30.71 0.36
CA HIS A 5 -1.96 -29.61 1.01
C HIS A 5 -2.90 -30.14 2.10
N VAL A 6 -2.66 -29.79 3.35
CA VAL A 6 -3.57 -30.07 4.48
C VAL A 6 -4.54 -28.90 4.60
N MET A 7 -5.80 -29.12 4.22
CA MET A 7 -6.87 -28.13 4.37
C MET A 7 -7.32 -28.11 5.82
N ASN A 8 -6.89 -27.11 6.59
CA ASN A 8 -7.37 -26.88 7.95
C ASN A 8 -8.50 -25.83 7.93
N PRO A 9 -9.77 -26.20 8.17
CA PRO A 9 -10.90 -25.26 8.11
C PRO A 9 -10.83 -24.16 9.17
N THR A 10 -9.99 -24.32 10.20
CA THR A 10 -9.76 -23.31 11.25
C THR A 10 -8.74 -22.25 10.83
N PHE A 11 -8.04 -22.45 9.71
CA PHE A 11 -7.12 -21.49 9.11
C PHE A 11 -7.63 -21.12 7.70
N PRO A 12 -8.33 -19.99 7.54
CA PRO A 12 -8.78 -19.57 6.23
C PRO A 12 -7.56 -19.33 5.32
N LEU A 13 -7.60 -19.94 4.13
CA LEU A 13 -6.54 -19.83 3.12
C LEU A 13 -6.57 -18.49 2.38
N ASP A 14 -7.71 -17.80 2.42
CA ASP A 14 -7.89 -16.48 1.84
C ASP A 14 -7.43 -15.40 2.86
N ALA A 15 -6.12 -15.33 3.07
CA ALA A 15 -5.53 -14.34 3.98
C ALA A 15 -5.63 -12.89 3.46
N PHE A 16 -5.89 -12.72 2.14
CA PHE A 16 -5.92 -11.42 1.49
C PHE A 16 -7.12 -11.30 0.55
N LEU A 17 -7.76 -10.13 0.55
CA LEU A 17 -8.77 -9.73 -0.42
C LEU A 17 -8.29 -8.52 -1.20
N PHE A 18 -7.60 -8.78 -2.32
CA PHE A 18 -6.98 -7.74 -3.12
C PHE A 18 -7.98 -6.97 -3.97
N LYS A 19 -7.92 -5.64 -3.88
CA LYS A 19 -8.50 -4.74 -4.90
C LYS A 19 -7.45 -4.37 -5.94
N ILE A 20 -7.90 -4.22 -7.17
CA ILE A 20 -7.05 -3.78 -8.29
C ILE A 20 -7.03 -2.25 -8.40
N ILE A 21 -5.91 -1.68 -8.86
CA ILE A 21 -5.72 -0.22 -8.90
C ILE A 21 -6.75 0.45 -9.84
N SER A 22 -7.08 -0.17 -10.97
CA SER A 22 -8.04 0.37 -11.93
C SER A 22 -9.43 0.62 -11.35
N GLU A 23 -9.90 -0.24 -10.43
CA GLU A 23 -11.15 -0.03 -9.69
C GLU A 23 -11.09 1.25 -8.84
N LEU A 24 -9.96 1.52 -8.18
CA LEU A 24 -9.77 2.71 -7.34
C LEU A 24 -9.66 4.00 -8.17
N LEU A 25 -9.05 3.93 -9.36
CA LEU A 25 -8.88 5.06 -10.26
C LEU A 25 -10.18 5.47 -10.97
N THR A 26 -11.00 4.49 -11.34
CA THR A 26 -12.24 4.72 -12.09
C THR A 26 -13.46 4.97 -11.20
N ALA A 27 -13.34 4.75 -9.89
CA ALA A 27 -14.46 4.92 -8.96
C ALA A 27 -15.02 6.35 -8.95
N ASP A 28 -16.30 6.49 -9.31
CA ASP A 28 -17.04 7.75 -9.19
C ASP A 28 -17.07 8.24 -7.74
N LYS A 29 -17.23 7.30 -6.80
CA LYS A 29 -17.20 7.52 -5.35
C LYS A 29 -16.37 6.41 -4.71
N ILE A 30 -15.49 6.81 -3.81
CA ILE A 30 -14.73 5.91 -2.95
C ILE A 30 -15.47 5.82 -1.62
N ASP A 31 -15.79 4.61 -1.18
CA ASP A 31 -16.28 4.39 0.18
C ASP A 31 -15.12 4.51 1.16
N ASN A 32 -15.06 5.66 1.84
CA ASN A 32 -14.00 5.95 2.80
C ASN A 32 -14.11 5.12 4.11
N SER A 33 -15.12 4.26 4.27
CA SER A 33 -15.25 3.33 5.39
C SER A 33 -14.73 1.93 5.08
N GLU A 34 -14.55 1.60 3.81
CA GLU A 34 -14.07 0.30 3.36
C GLU A 34 -12.54 0.19 3.53
N LEU A 35 -12.11 -0.97 4.03
CA LEU A 35 -10.71 -1.37 4.08
C LEU A 35 -10.49 -2.52 3.10
N PHE A 36 -9.38 -2.51 2.38
CA PHE A 36 -9.05 -3.53 1.38
C PHE A 36 -7.56 -3.85 1.41
N ASP A 37 -7.19 -4.97 0.79
CA ASP A 37 -5.79 -5.33 0.61
C ASP A 37 -5.33 -4.94 -0.80
N MET A 38 -4.04 -4.67 -0.98
CA MET A 38 -3.46 -4.36 -2.28
C MET A 38 -2.08 -4.99 -2.43
N ILE A 39 -1.76 -5.36 -3.65
CA ILE A 39 -0.43 -5.81 -4.06
C ILE A 39 0.05 -4.95 -5.23
N GLY A 40 1.32 -4.57 -5.21
CA GLY A 40 1.92 -3.79 -6.29
C GLY A 40 3.42 -3.69 -6.19
N GLU A 41 4.06 -3.37 -7.31
CA GLU A 41 5.48 -3.01 -7.35
C GLU A 41 5.65 -1.56 -6.90
N MET A 42 6.58 -1.31 -5.99
CA MET A 42 6.99 0.04 -5.65
C MET A 42 7.97 0.57 -6.68
N VAL A 43 7.49 1.50 -7.50
CA VAL A 43 8.24 2.06 -8.64
C VAL A 43 8.77 3.48 -8.38
N GLY A 44 8.48 4.04 -7.20
CA GLY A 44 8.96 5.37 -6.83
C GLY A 44 8.59 5.77 -5.41
N LYS A 45 9.27 6.81 -4.92
CA LYS A 45 8.96 7.47 -3.64
C LYS A 45 9.18 8.97 -3.74
N HIS A 46 8.46 9.72 -2.92
CA HIS A 46 8.78 11.10 -2.61
C HIS A 46 9.75 11.18 -1.42
N ASP A 47 10.24 12.38 -1.11
CA ASP A 47 11.03 12.59 0.10
C ASP A 47 10.15 12.42 1.35
N PRO A 48 10.63 11.69 2.39
CA PRO A 48 9.95 11.65 3.68
C PRO A 48 9.79 13.06 4.26
N ARG A 49 8.67 13.32 4.91
CA ARG A 49 8.34 14.62 5.50
C ARG A 49 7.80 14.45 6.91
N GLU A 50 7.89 15.51 7.70
CA GLU A 50 7.30 15.59 9.03
C GLU A 50 6.02 16.44 8.99
N LEU A 51 4.95 15.94 9.62
CA LEU A 51 3.68 16.64 9.81
C LEU A 51 3.48 16.90 11.30
N VAL A 52 3.41 18.16 11.70
CA VAL A 52 2.92 18.52 13.03
C VAL A 52 1.40 18.46 13.00
N THR A 53 0.81 17.48 13.68
CA THR A 53 -0.65 17.38 13.81
C THR A 53 -1.21 18.53 14.66
N SER A 54 -2.53 18.76 14.59
CA SER A 54 -3.22 19.76 15.44
C SER A 54 -3.05 19.52 16.94
N LYS A 55 -2.61 18.32 17.36
CA LYS A 55 -2.29 17.96 18.74
C LYS A 55 -0.82 18.16 19.09
N GLY A 56 -0.02 18.75 18.21
CA GLY A 56 1.43 18.94 18.38
C GLY A 56 2.26 17.67 18.22
N LYS A 57 1.65 16.53 17.85
CA LYS A 57 2.40 15.30 17.55
C LYS A 57 3.00 15.41 16.16
N GLU A 58 4.31 15.28 16.07
CA GLU A 58 5.02 15.10 14.81
C GLU A 58 4.83 13.67 14.31
N ILE A 59 4.40 13.54 13.05
CA ILE A 59 4.23 12.27 12.37
C ILE A 59 5.02 12.33 11.07
N LYS A 60 5.98 11.42 10.92
CA LYS A 60 6.68 11.20 9.67
C LYS A 60 5.71 10.58 8.66
N TRP A 61 5.76 11.02 7.42
CA TRP A 61 4.98 10.43 6.33
C TRP A 61 5.82 10.32 5.06
N LEU A 62 5.47 9.34 4.24
CA LEU A 62 6.13 9.05 2.97
C LEU A 62 5.08 8.71 1.93
N VAL A 63 5.18 9.30 0.74
CA VAL A 63 4.40 8.86 -0.41
C VAL A 63 5.25 7.92 -1.25
N VAL A 64 4.71 6.74 -1.50
CA VAL A 64 5.27 5.74 -2.42
C VAL A 64 4.34 5.60 -3.62
N VAL A 65 4.89 5.20 -4.77
CA VAL A 65 4.14 4.97 -6.00
C VAL A 65 4.09 3.47 -6.22
N LEU A 66 2.88 2.92 -6.23
CA LEU A 66 2.63 1.51 -6.50
C LEU A 66 2.11 1.33 -7.92
N GLN A 67 2.63 0.32 -8.60
CA GLN A 67 2.27 -0.04 -9.96
C GLN A 67 1.78 -1.49 -10.01
N ASP A 68 0.68 -1.74 -10.70
CA ASP A 68 0.21 -3.10 -11.00
C ASP A 68 0.79 -3.63 -12.33
N LEU A 69 0.45 -4.88 -12.67
CA LEU A 69 0.91 -5.53 -13.90
C LEU A 69 0.35 -4.87 -15.19
N GLU A 70 -0.70 -4.06 -15.08
CA GLU A 70 -1.31 -3.33 -16.19
C GLU A 70 -0.71 -1.92 -16.37
N ASN A 71 0.32 -1.58 -15.57
CA ASN A 71 0.95 -0.26 -15.49
C ASN A 71 0.05 0.85 -14.93
N ASN A 72 -1.05 0.50 -14.25
CA ASN A 72 -1.80 1.49 -13.49
C ASN A 72 -0.96 1.90 -12.27
N ARG A 73 -0.96 3.19 -11.95
CA ARG A 73 -0.19 3.74 -10.83
C ARG A 73 -1.10 4.41 -9.81
N ILE A 74 -0.82 4.18 -8.54
CA ILE A 74 -1.46 4.88 -7.44
C ILE A 74 -0.41 5.38 -6.45
N ASN A 75 -0.63 6.58 -5.94
CA ASN A 75 0.13 7.04 -4.79
C ASN A 75 -0.38 6.30 -3.55
N CYS A 76 0.50 6.05 -2.60
CA CYS A 76 0.17 5.41 -1.33
C CYS A 76 0.89 6.18 -0.23
N THR A 77 0.15 6.63 0.78
CA THR A 77 0.73 7.42 1.88
C THR A 77 0.93 6.55 3.13
N LEU A 78 2.18 6.44 3.56
CA LEU A 78 2.59 5.72 4.77
C LEU A 78 2.87 6.72 5.90
N PHE A 79 2.62 6.34 7.15
CA PHE A 79 2.77 7.20 8.32
C PHE A 79 3.52 6.49 9.46
N GLY A 80 4.22 7.28 10.27
CA GLY A 80 4.85 6.84 11.52
C GLY A 80 5.85 5.71 11.31
N GLU A 81 5.76 4.69 12.16
CA GLU A 81 6.69 3.54 12.22
C GLU A 81 6.83 2.82 10.88
N MET A 82 5.75 2.75 10.09
CA MET A 82 5.79 2.11 8.76
C MET A 82 6.77 2.81 7.80
N VAL A 83 6.97 4.12 7.95
CA VAL A 83 7.98 4.86 7.18
C VAL A 83 9.38 4.44 7.61
N ASP A 84 9.61 4.28 8.91
CA ASP A 84 10.91 3.91 9.45
C ASP A 84 11.29 2.46 9.12
N GLU A 85 10.29 1.58 9.04
CA GLU A 85 10.48 0.18 8.62
C GLU A 85 10.77 0.06 7.12
N ILE A 86 10.05 0.79 6.27
CA ILE A 86 10.16 0.60 4.81
C ILE A 86 11.36 1.34 4.20
N LEU A 87 11.71 2.51 4.72
CA LEU A 87 12.69 3.40 4.09
C LEU A 87 14.07 2.75 3.90
N PRO A 88 14.63 1.99 4.88
CA PRO A 88 15.89 1.29 4.69
C PRO A 88 15.87 0.30 3.52
N HIS A 89 14.73 -0.34 3.26
CA HIS A 89 14.59 -1.30 2.15
C HIS A 89 14.55 -0.61 0.78
N LEU A 90 14.04 0.63 0.72
CA LEU A 90 13.99 1.42 -0.50
C LEU A 90 15.33 2.08 -0.84
N GLU A 91 16.22 2.21 0.14
CA GLU A 91 17.47 2.95 0.01
C GLU A 91 18.71 2.05 -0.04
N ASP A 92 18.57 0.73 0.03
CA ASP A 92 19.74 -0.17 0.04
C ASP A 92 20.41 -0.34 -1.33
N GLY A 93 19.82 0.23 -2.40
CA GLY A 93 20.41 0.23 -3.74
C GLY A 93 20.14 -1.03 -4.56
N ARG A 94 19.17 -1.86 -4.14
CA ARG A 94 18.66 -2.99 -4.94
C ARG A 94 18.27 -2.57 -6.34
N LEU A 95 18.48 -3.48 -7.29
CA LEU A 95 17.98 -3.37 -8.66
C LEU A 95 16.74 -4.24 -8.87
N GLU A 96 16.43 -5.12 -7.92
CA GLU A 96 15.28 -6.00 -7.94
C GLU A 96 13.97 -5.23 -7.71
N PRO A 97 12.85 -5.68 -8.33
CA PRO A 97 11.55 -5.07 -8.12
C PRO A 97 11.10 -5.26 -6.66
N PHE A 98 10.65 -4.18 -6.03
CA PHE A 98 10.17 -4.19 -4.65
C PHE A 98 8.66 -4.39 -4.62
N ILE A 99 8.21 -5.64 -4.53
CA ILE A 99 6.78 -5.98 -4.43
C ILE A 99 6.31 -5.84 -2.99
N VAL A 100 5.24 -5.08 -2.79
CA VAL A 100 4.60 -4.91 -1.48
C VAL A 100 3.21 -5.51 -1.47
N VAL A 101 2.87 -6.09 -0.32
CA VAL A 101 1.52 -6.54 0.03
C VAL A 101 1.09 -5.69 1.22
N ILE A 102 0.00 -4.94 1.06
CA ILE A 102 -0.50 -4.02 2.06
C ILE A 102 -1.91 -4.45 2.43
N GLN A 103 -2.15 -4.65 3.73
CA GLN A 103 -3.47 -5.02 4.24
C GLN A 103 -4.19 -3.85 4.89
N TYR A 104 -5.52 -3.89 4.87
CA TYR A 104 -6.39 -2.92 5.52
C TYR A 104 -6.13 -1.47 5.09
N PHE A 105 -5.87 -1.27 3.80
CA PHE A 105 -5.68 0.05 3.24
C PHE A 105 -7.01 0.78 3.07
N LYS A 106 -6.94 2.12 3.13
CA LYS A 106 -8.07 3.00 2.93
C LYS A 106 -7.77 3.91 1.75
N ALA A 107 -8.65 3.89 0.76
CA ALA A 107 -8.56 4.82 -0.37
C ALA A 107 -9.15 6.18 0.01
N ILE A 108 -8.50 7.26 -0.42
CA ILE A 108 -8.96 8.63 -0.16
C ILE A 108 -8.85 9.42 -1.46
N ARG A 109 -9.94 10.10 -1.83
CA ARG A 109 -9.93 11.06 -2.95
C ARG A 109 -9.58 12.45 -2.41
N TRP A 110 -8.49 13.05 -2.90
CA TRP A 110 -8.09 14.40 -2.49
C TRP A 110 -7.89 15.30 -3.71
N ASN A 111 -8.70 16.37 -3.81
CA ASN A 111 -8.65 17.36 -4.89
C ASN A 111 -8.65 16.78 -6.33
N GLY A 112 -9.30 15.63 -6.55
CA GLY A 112 -9.34 14.97 -7.86
C GLY A 112 -8.08 14.16 -8.22
N MET A 113 -7.09 14.09 -7.34
CA MET A 113 -5.95 13.17 -7.44
C MET A 113 -6.16 11.97 -6.50
N HIS A 114 -5.89 10.76 -6.98
CA HIS A 114 -6.01 9.52 -6.22
C HIS A 114 -4.73 9.30 -5.40
N PHE A 115 -4.89 9.02 -4.10
CA PHE A 115 -3.83 8.69 -3.13
C PHE A 115 -4.18 7.42 -2.35
#